data_AF-A0A3B0K8Z4-F1
#
_entry.id   AF-A0A3B0K8Z4-F1
#
_cell.length_a   1.000
_cell.length_b   1.000
_cell.length_c   1.000
_cell.angle_alpha   90.00
_cell.angle_beta   90.00
_cell.angle_gamma   90.00
#
_symmetry.space_group_name_H-M   'P 1'
#
loop_
_entity.id
_entity.type
_entity.pdbx_description
1 polymer ?
#
loop_
_entity_poly.entity_id
_entity_poly.type
_entity_poly.pdbx_seq_one_letter_code
_entity_poly.pdbx_strand_id
1 'polypeptide(L)'
;MMYLHRYLRLTPVLAMAILIYMKILPISGDGPLYGSVTFDNYTICEQTWYWSLLYVQNYATDTICLGHSWYLAVDMQLYIISPLLLIALYKWGKKGAAAISVLMLLLAAGLFITMVIGKHSIFSHTSDAMPTIYFSTHTRASPYLVGILFGYFLHANRGVAVKLNRTVVSLGWLISLALLFTCIFSLYGYHNNNKALPIVNEAFNLTLTRIAWPLGLCWVVFACMHGYGGLANSFLSSPLWQPLSKLSYSAYIFHMFIESLNGGITRTNTFFSDYQVMLRFWGDFGLTLLLAFFVYILIEAPFGNLENLLLSTHRTKKKQPDLDAQQKTVGAIEAPATDSTPAPALVTISPLPEVRTKEKPTNN
;
A
#
# COMPACT_ATOMS: atom_id res chain seq x y z
N MET A 1 18.91 11.24 8.16
CA MET A 1 18.97 9.98 7.39
C MET A 1 17.62 9.53 6.84
N MET A 2 16.53 9.49 7.63
CA MET A 2 15.20 9.05 7.16
C MET A 2 14.71 9.78 5.88
N TYR A 3 14.71 11.12 5.89
CA TYR A 3 14.24 11.91 4.75
C TYR A 3 15.15 11.82 3.52
N LEU A 4 16.46 11.92 3.73
CA LEU A 4 17.45 11.85 2.64
C LEU A 4 17.37 10.50 1.92
N HIS A 5 17.25 9.41 2.66
CA HIS A 5 17.12 8.07 2.09
C HIS A 5 15.87 7.97 1.21
N ARG A 6 14.73 8.46 1.70
CA ARG A 6 13.49 8.44 0.90
C ARG A 6 13.60 9.30 -0.36
N TYR A 7 14.19 10.48 -0.25
CA TYR A 7 14.39 11.39 -1.37
C TYR A 7 15.26 10.75 -2.45
N LEU A 8 16.45 10.24 -2.09
CA LEU A 8 17.37 9.60 -3.03
C LEU A 8 16.80 8.36 -3.71
N ARG A 9 15.89 7.64 -3.06
CA ARG A 9 15.20 6.49 -3.64
C ARG A 9 14.15 6.88 -4.70
N LEU A 10 13.36 7.93 -4.48
CA LEU A 10 12.23 8.28 -5.34
C LEU A 10 12.65 9.24 -6.48
N THR A 11 13.45 10.24 -6.16
CA THR A 11 13.74 11.36 -7.08
C THR A 11 14.40 10.96 -8.41
N PRO A 12 15.34 9.99 -8.50
CA PRO A 12 15.98 9.64 -9.76
C PRO A 12 15.00 9.18 -10.85
N VAL A 13 14.05 8.31 -10.49
CA VAL A 13 13.04 7.80 -11.44
C VAL A 13 12.09 8.92 -11.86
N LEU A 14 11.64 9.75 -10.90
CA LEU A 14 10.79 10.91 -11.19
C LEU A 14 11.48 11.91 -12.12
N ALA A 15 12.76 12.21 -11.87
CA ALA A 15 13.54 13.12 -12.70
C ALA A 15 13.71 12.58 -14.12
N MET A 16 13.96 11.27 -14.28
CA MET A 16 13.99 10.65 -15.60
C MET A 16 12.63 10.75 -16.29
N ALA A 17 11.53 10.49 -15.58
CA ALA A 17 10.20 10.58 -16.15
C ALA A 17 9.91 11.99 -16.66
N ILE A 18 10.21 13.02 -15.87
CA ILE A 18 10.09 14.43 -16.30
C ILE A 18 10.83 14.64 -17.62
N LEU A 19 12.08 14.17 -17.74
CA LEU A 19 12.85 14.31 -18.99
C LEU A 19 12.22 13.56 -20.16
N ILE A 20 11.74 12.33 -19.95
CA ILE A 20 11.08 11.51 -20.98
C ILE A 20 9.78 12.19 -21.44
N TYR A 21 8.95 12.67 -20.52
CA TYR A 21 7.71 13.37 -20.87
C TYR A 21 7.98 14.70 -21.57
N MET A 22 9.04 15.43 -21.21
CA MET A 22 9.39 16.69 -21.85
C MET A 22 10.03 16.53 -23.22
N LYS A 23 10.82 15.47 -23.47
CA LYS A 23 11.64 15.35 -24.68
C LYS A 23 11.27 14.20 -25.60
N ILE A 24 10.82 13.07 -25.06
CA ILE A 24 10.52 11.88 -25.85
C ILE A 24 9.04 11.83 -26.20
N LEU A 25 8.15 12.14 -25.25
CA LEU A 25 6.72 12.12 -25.53
C LEU A 25 6.36 12.99 -26.76
N PRO A 26 6.86 14.24 -26.92
CA PRO A 26 6.61 15.13 -28.07
C PRO A 26 6.95 14.58 -29.47
N ILE A 27 7.79 13.55 -29.53
CA ILE A 27 8.29 12.97 -30.79
C ILE A 27 7.87 11.51 -30.99
N SER A 28 7.19 10.90 -30.00
CA SER A 28 6.90 9.46 -30.02
C SER A 28 5.60 9.07 -30.73
N GLY A 29 4.80 10.04 -31.20
CA GLY A 29 3.53 9.75 -31.86
C GLY A 29 3.19 10.72 -32.99
N ASP A 30 2.53 10.16 -34.01
CA ASP A 30 2.11 10.84 -35.24
C ASP A 30 0.61 10.57 -35.54
N GLY A 31 -0.16 10.25 -34.51
CA GLY A 31 -1.60 10.00 -34.61
C GLY A 31 -2.43 11.29 -34.59
N PRO A 32 -3.70 11.24 -35.07
CA PRO A 32 -4.57 12.42 -35.10
C PRO A 32 -5.02 12.87 -33.71
N LEU A 33 -4.93 11.99 -32.70
CA LEU A 33 -5.23 12.30 -31.29
C LEU A 33 -3.99 12.71 -30.50
N TYR A 34 -2.84 12.80 -31.17
CA TYR A 34 -1.59 13.17 -30.57
C TYR A 34 -1.63 14.63 -30.10
N GLY A 35 -1.30 14.86 -28.82
CA GLY A 35 -1.41 16.19 -28.18
C GLY A 35 -2.82 16.60 -27.74
N SER A 36 -3.88 15.91 -28.19
CA SER A 36 -5.27 16.15 -27.74
C SER A 36 -5.74 15.14 -26.70
N VAL A 37 -5.26 13.89 -26.76
CA VAL A 37 -5.50 12.83 -25.77
C VAL A 37 -4.21 12.59 -24.99
N THR A 38 -3.79 13.60 -24.24
CA THR A 38 -2.64 13.52 -23.34
C THR A 38 -3.11 13.63 -21.90
N PHE A 39 -2.75 12.65 -21.06
CA PHE A 39 -3.02 12.73 -19.61
C PHE A 39 -2.20 13.86 -18.95
N ASP A 40 -1.02 14.14 -19.50
CA ASP A 40 -0.08 15.16 -19.02
C ASP A 40 0.31 16.12 -20.15
N ASN A 41 0.26 17.43 -19.89
CA ASN A 41 0.64 18.45 -20.86
C ASN A 41 2.13 18.79 -20.73
N TYR A 42 2.95 18.27 -21.65
CA TYR A 42 4.40 18.46 -21.62
C TYR A 42 4.83 19.93 -21.67
N THR A 43 4.02 20.83 -22.25
CA THR A 43 4.32 22.29 -22.29
C THR A 43 4.28 22.93 -20.91
N ILE A 44 3.38 22.48 -20.04
CA ILE A 44 3.30 22.89 -18.63
C ILE A 44 4.55 22.41 -17.88
N CYS A 45 5.03 21.22 -18.24
CA CYS A 45 6.17 20.63 -17.56
C CYS A 45 7.45 21.47 -17.69
N GLU A 46 7.65 22.17 -18.81
CA GLU A 46 8.80 23.09 -18.96
C GLU A 46 8.85 24.18 -17.88
N GLN A 47 7.68 24.58 -17.36
CA GLN A 47 7.55 25.66 -16.38
C GLN A 47 7.43 25.17 -14.93
N THR A 48 6.96 23.94 -14.68
CA THR A 48 6.63 23.47 -13.33
C THR A 48 7.34 22.18 -12.88
N TRP A 49 8.26 21.64 -13.68
CA TRP A 49 8.99 20.40 -13.35
C TRP A 49 9.68 20.43 -11.97
N TYR A 50 10.28 21.56 -11.60
CA TYR A 50 11.06 21.67 -10.37
C TYR A 50 10.19 21.56 -9.11
N TRP A 51 8.91 21.99 -9.18
CA TRP A 51 7.96 21.78 -8.09
C TRP A 51 7.68 20.31 -7.83
N SER A 52 7.72 19.49 -8.89
CA SER A 52 7.52 18.04 -8.79
C SER A 52 8.70 17.35 -8.13
N LEU A 53 9.94 17.81 -8.38
CA LEU A 53 11.15 17.31 -7.71
C LEU A 53 11.27 17.76 -6.25
N LEU A 54 10.62 18.88 -5.90
CA LEU A 54 10.50 19.37 -4.54
C LEU A 54 9.32 18.73 -3.78
N TYR A 55 8.46 17.96 -4.46
CA TYR A 55 7.27 17.32 -3.87
C TYR A 55 6.26 18.32 -3.25
N VAL A 56 6.11 19.49 -3.86
CA VAL A 56 5.18 20.56 -3.39
C VAL A 56 4.19 21.03 -4.46
N GLN A 57 4.20 20.39 -5.63
CA GLN A 57 3.40 20.77 -6.80
C GLN A 57 1.89 20.74 -6.55
N ASN A 58 1.42 20.03 -5.53
CA ASN A 58 -0.01 20.01 -5.17
C ASN A 58 -0.48 21.26 -4.40
N TYR A 59 0.42 22.15 -4.00
CA TYR A 59 0.11 23.45 -3.39
C TYR A 59 0.81 24.63 -4.05
N ALA A 60 1.98 24.41 -4.66
CA ALA A 60 2.81 25.47 -5.22
C ALA A 60 2.38 25.92 -6.63
N THR A 61 1.52 25.17 -7.30
CA THR A 61 1.05 25.48 -8.66
C THR A 61 -0.34 24.92 -8.91
N ASP A 62 -1.11 25.61 -9.73
CA ASP A 62 -2.39 25.13 -10.24
C ASP A 62 -2.20 24.14 -11.42
N THR A 63 -0.98 24.06 -11.96
CA THR A 63 -0.66 23.28 -13.17
C THR A 63 0.48 22.30 -12.92
N ILE A 64 0.13 21.02 -12.80
CA ILE A 64 1.08 19.96 -12.47
C ILE A 64 1.72 19.41 -13.76
N CYS A 65 3.06 19.30 -13.79
CA CYS A 65 3.81 18.70 -14.91
C CYS A 65 3.35 17.27 -15.23
N LEU A 66 3.49 16.36 -14.24
CA LEU A 66 3.04 14.97 -14.32
C LEU A 66 1.83 14.84 -13.42
N GLY A 67 0.62 14.79 -13.97
CA GLY A 67 -0.64 14.80 -13.26
C GLY A 67 -0.64 13.82 -12.11
N HIS A 68 -0.35 12.54 -12.36
CA HIS A 68 -0.27 11.51 -11.31
C HIS A 68 0.76 11.80 -10.20
N SER A 69 1.77 12.65 -10.42
CA SER A 69 2.80 12.93 -9.41
C SER A 69 2.30 13.62 -8.15
N TRP A 70 1.09 14.19 -8.14
CA TRP A 70 0.46 14.78 -6.95
C TRP A 70 0.48 13.81 -5.76
N TYR A 71 0.35 12.50 -6.03
CA TYR A 71 0.39 11.47 -4.99
C TYR A 71 1.75 11.40 -4.30
N LEU A 72 2.85 11.53 -5.05
CA LEU A 72 4.19 11.55 -4.45
C LEU A 72 4.38 12.78 -3.55
N ALA A 73 3.79 13.92 -3.93
CA ALA A 73 3.82 15.13 -3.12
C ALA A 73 3.15 14.90 -1.76
N VAL A 74 1.92 14.38 -1.79
CA VAL A 74 1.14 14.03 -0.60
C VAL A 74 1.92 13.05 0.28
N ASP A 75 2.46 11.99 -0.32
CA ASP A 75 3.21 10.95 0.39
C ASP A 75 4.49 11.48 1.05
N MET A 76 5.27 12.31 0.35
CA MET A 76 6.48 12.91 0.91
C MET A 76 6.15 13.88 2.06
N GLN A 77 5.11 14.70 1.92
CA GLN A 77 4.67 15.63 2.94
C GLN A 77 4.18 14.93 4.22
N LEU A 78 3.37 13.88 4.07
CA LEU A 78 2.91 13.07 5.22
C LEU A 78 4.07 12.32 5.89
N TYR A 79 5.08 11.91 5.13
CA TYR A 79 6.29 11.30 5.66
C TYR A 79 7.18 12.27 6.43
N ILE A 80 7.27 13.53 5.97
CA ILE A 80 7.92 14.60 6.73
C ILE A 80 7.24 14.77 8.10
N ILE A 81 5.91 14.74 8.14
CA ILE A 81 5.11 14.85 9.37
C ILE A 81 5.18 13.58 10.25
N SER A 82 5.54 12.43 9.70
CA SER A 82 5.43 11.14 10.39
C SER A 82 6.22 11.04 11.70
N PRO A 83 7.48 11.50 11.81
CA PRO A 83 8.19 11.46 13.07
C PRO A 83 7.48 12.22 14.19
N LEU A 84 6.80 13.33 13.90
CA LEU A 84 6.01 14.06 14.90
C LEU A 84 4.87 13.19 15.43
N LEU A 85 4.14 12.52 14.54
CA LEU A 85 3.05 11.61 14.90
C LEU A 85 3.56 10.39 15.68
N LEU A 86 4.71 9.84 15.28
CA LEU A 86 5.34 8.71 15.98
C LEU A 86 5.86 9.11 17.37
N ILE A 87 6.45 10.30 17.52
CA ILE A 87 6.87 10.84 18.84
C ILE A 87 5.65 11.03 19.73
N ALA A 88 4.55 11.57 19.20
CA ALA A 88 3.29 11.72 19.94
C ALA A 88 2.76 10.37 20.43
N LEU A 89 2.78 9.35 19.58
CA LEU A 89 2.38 7.98 19.94
C LEU A 89 3.32 7.36 20.97
N TYR A 90 4.63 7.56 20.84
CA TYR A 90 5.61 7.04 21.79
C TYR A 90 5.46 7.68 23.18
N LYS A 91 5.28 9.00 23.24
CA LYS A 91 5.21 9.75 24.50
C LYS A 91 3.85 9.61 25.20
N TRP A 92 2.75 9.57 24.45
CA TRP A 92 1.39 9.63 25.01
C TRP A 92 0.57 8.36 24.80
N GLY A 93 1.10 7.35 24.11
CA GLY A 93 0.48 6.04 23.92
C GLY A 93 -0.96 6.13 23.39
N LYS A 94 -1.91 5.57 24.16
CA LYS A 94 -3.35 5.57 23.83
C LYS A 94 -3.94 6.98 23.66
N LYS A 95 -3.47 7.97 24.42
CA LYS A 95 -3.92 9.37 24.28
C LYS A 95 -3.45 9.98 22.96
N GLY A 96 -2.23 9.67 22.54
CA GLY A 96 -1.70 10.05 21.22
C GLY A 96 -2.49 9.41 20.08
N ALA A 97 -2.82 8.12 20.21
CA ALA A 97 -3.67 7.43 19.25
C ALA A 97 -5.07 8.05 19.15
N ALA A 98 -5.70 8.38 20.28
CA ALA A 98 -6.98 9.08 20.30
C ALA A 98 -6.91 10.46 19.62
N ALA A 99 -5.85 11.24 19.87
CA ALA A 99 -5.64 12.53 19.22
C ALA A 99 -5.50 12.40 17.69
N ILE A 100 -4.76 11.39 17.21
CA ILE A 100 -4.62 11.12 15.77
C ILE A 100 -5.97 10.69 15.16
N SER A 101 -6.75 9.87 15.85
CA SER A 101 -8.10 9.49 15.41
C SER A 101 -9.03 10.71 15.30
N VAL A 102 -8.98 11.61 16.28
CA VAL A 102 -9.74 12.87 16.24
C VAL A 102 -9.28 13.75 15.07
N LEU A 103 -7.96 13.89 14.86
CA LEU A 103 -7.41 14.63 13.71
C LEU A 103 -7.91 14.06 12.39
N MET A 104 -7.89 12.73 12.23
CA MET A 104 -8.41 12.06 11.04
C MET A 104 -9.89 12.37 10.79
N LEU A 105 -10.72 12.32 11.85
CA LEU A 105 -12.15 12.64 11.75
C LEU A 105 -12.38 14.12 11.40
N LEU A 106 -11.58 15.03 11.96
CA LEU A 106 -11.62 16.46 11.64
C LEU A 106 -11.24 16.73 10.18
N LEU A 107 -10.21 16.07 9.65
CA LEU A 107 -9.82 16.19 8.24
C LEU A 107 -10.89 15.62 7.31
N ALA A 108 -11.51 14.49 7.67
CA ALA A 108 -12.63 13.94 6.91
C ALA A 108 -13.87 14.86 6.94
N ALA A 109 -14.18 15.44 8.10
CA ALA A 109 -15.25 16.42 8.23
C ALA A 109 -14.95 17.71 7.44
N GLY A 110 -13.70 18.16 7.46
CA GLY A 110 -13.24 19.30 6.65
C GLY A 110 -13.47 19.04 5.16
N LEU A 111 -13.05 17.88 4.65
CA LEU A 111 -13.32 17.49 3.26
C LEU A 111 -14.83 17.46 2.97
N PHE A 112 -15.63 16.85 3.85
CA PHE A 112 -17.09 16.82 3.69
C PHE A 112 -17.68 18.23 3.56
N ILE A 113 -17.29 19.14 4.46
CA ILE A 113 -17.75 20.53 4.47
C ILE A 113 -17.33 21.24 3.18
N THR A 114 -16.07 21.09 2.74
CA THR A 114 -15.59 21.73 1.50
C THR A 114 -16.38 21.27 0.27
N MET A 115 -16.73 19.98 0.18
CA MET A 115 -17.53 19.47 -0.93
C MET A 115 -18.97 19.99 -0.90
N VAL A 116 -19.61 19.97 0.27
CA VAL A 116 -21.02 20.37 0.39
C VAL A 116 -21.22 21.88 0.23
N ILE A 117 -20.36 22.69 0.86
CA ILE A 117 -20.46 24.16 0.78
C ILE A 117 -19.97 24.67 -0.57
N GLY A 118 -18.80 24.18 -1.02
CA GLY A 118 -18.22 24.58 -2.31
C GLY A 118 -18.93 23.99 -3.52
N LYS A 119 -19.89 23.07 -3.31
CA LYS A 119 -20.58 22.31 -4.36
C LYS A 119 -19.60 21.64 -5.35
N HIS A 120 -18.43 21.23 -4.86
CA HIS A 120 -17.41 20.59 -5.68
C HIS A 120 -17.72 19.12 -5.87
N SER A 121 -18.02 18.72 -7.10
CA SER A 121 -18.13 17.31 -7.48
C SER A 121 -16.83 16.85 -8.14
N ILE A 122 -16.40 15.62 -7.86
CA ILE A 122 -15.31 14.96 -8.58
C ILE A 122 -15.69 14.72 -10.05
N PHE A 123 -16.99 14.50 -10.31
CA PHE A 123 -17.52 14.26 -11.64
C PHE A 123 -17.83 15.54 -12.40
N SER A 124 -17.88 16.69 -11.73
CA SER A 124 -17.88 17.98 -12.42
C SER A 124 -16.46 18.27 -12.91
N HIS A 125 -16.25 18.30 -14.23
CA HIS A 125 -14.98 18.67 -14.88
C HIS A 125 -14.61 20.16 -14.70
N THR A 126 -15.00 20.79 -13.58
CA THR A 126 -14.59 22.16 -13.28
C THR A 126 -13.11 22.15 -12.87
N SER A 127 -12.36 23.13 -13.36
CA SER A 127 -10.90 23.25 -13.14
C SER A 127 -10.52 23.23 -11.66
N ASP A 128 -11.40 23.71 -10.79
CA ASP A 128 -11.06 24.02 -9.39
C ASP A 128 -11.37 22.87 -8.43
N ALA A 129 -12.17 21.88 -8.86
CA ALA A 129 -12.59 20.78 -7.99
C ALA A 129 -11.41 19.86 -7.65
N MET A 130 -10.63 19.43 -8.65
CA MET A 130 -9.57 18.43 -8.47
C MET A 130 -8.42 18.90 -7.55
N PRO A 131 -7.86 20.12 -7.71
CA PRO A 131 -6.83 20.62 -6.80
C PRO A 131 -7.33 20.73 -5.35
N THR A 132 -8.57 21.19 -5.18
CA THR A 132 -9.17 21.49 -3.88
C THR A 132 -9.55 20.21 -3.11
N ILE A 133 -10.25 19.26 -3.74
CA ILE A 133 -10.84 18.11 -3.03
C ILE A 133 -10.01 16.82 -3.15
N TYR A 134 -9.04 16.79 -4.06
CA TYR A 134 -8.35 15.55 -4.44
C TYR A 134 -6.83 15.62 -4.25
N PHE A 135 -6.14 16.64 -4.81
CA PHE A 135 -4.67 16.73 -4.79
C PHE A 135 -4.11 17.24 -3.45
N SER A 136 -4.93 17.99 -2.71
CA SER A 136 -4.56 18.54 -1.41
C SER A 136 -4.26 17.48 -0.35
N THR A 137 -3.08 17.56 0.27
CA THR A 137 -2.56 16.59 1.26
C THR A 137 -3.49 16.37 2.44
N HIS A 138 -4.09 17.44 2.97
CA HIS A 138 -4.97 17.35 4.13
C HIS A 138 -6.26 16.55 3.84
N THR A 139 -6.75 16.59 2.60
CA THR A 139 -7.91 15.78 2.18
C THR A 139 -7.56 14.29 2.05
N ARG A 140 -6.29 13.97 1.79
CA ARG A 140 -5.77 12.62 1.53
C ARG A 140 -5.03 12.00 2.71
N ALA A 141 -4.94 12.70 3.83
CA ALA A 141 -4.21 12.24 5.01
C ALA A 141 -4.85 11.02 5.70
N SER A 142 -6.18 10.86 5.62
CA SER A 142 -6.92 9.81 6.34
C SER A 142 -6.35 8.39 6.19
N PRO A 143 -6.13 7.85 4.98
CA PRO A 143 -5.54 6.51 4.82
C PRO A 143 -4.14 6.38 5.42
N TYR A 144 -3.35 7.45 5.38
CA TYR A 144 -2.02 7.47 5.98
C TYR A 144 -2.08 7.41 7.51
N LEU A 145 -3.01 8.16 8.12
CA LEU A 145 -3.24 8.12 9.56
C LEU A 145 -3.77 6.76 10.04
N VAL A 146 -4.66 6.11 9.27
CA VAL A 146 -5.09 4.73 9.54
C VAL A 146 -3.89 3.78 9.57
N GLY A 147 -2.98 3.91 8.59
CA GLY A 147 -1.74 3.13 8.54
C GLY A 147 -0.84 3.34 9.77
N ILE A 148 -0.65 4.59 10.21
CA ILE A 148 0.12 4.91 11.42
C ILE A 148 -0.51 4.30 12.67
N LEU A 149 -1.83 4.46 12.84
CA LEU A 149 -2.56 3.91 13.98
C LEU A 149 -2.49 2.39 14.00
N PHE A 150 -2.63 1.75 12.84
CA PHE A 150 -2.51 0.30 12.69
C PHE A 150 -1.09 -0.17 12.99
N GLY A 151 -0.06 0.53 12.48
CA GLY A 151 1.34 0.25 12.81
C GLY A 151 1.63 0.34 14.31
N TYR A 152 1.09 1.35 14.99
CA TYR A 152 1.16 1.46 16.45
C TYR A 152 0.44 0.32 17.16
N PHE A 153 -0.75 -0.06 16.70
CA PHE A 153 -1.51 -1.20 17.22
C PHE A 153 -0.69 -2.50 17.11
N LEU A 154 -0.05 -2.75 15.96
CA LEU A 154 0.81 -3.92 15.78
C LEU A 154 2.04 -3.87 16.68
N HIS A 155 2.68 -2.71 16.81
CA HIS A 155 3.82 -2.53 17.69
C HIS A 155 3.46 -2.78 19.16
N ALA A 156 2.31 -2.28 19.62
CA ALA A 156 1.83 -2.46 20.99
C ALA A 156 1.46 -3.93 21.31
N ASN A 157 1.04 -4.71 20.31
CA ASN A 157 0.70 -6.13 20.46
C ASN A 157 1.84 -7.06 20.00
N ARG A 158 3.06 -6.53 19.82
CA ARG A 158 4.18 -7.32 19.32
C ARG A 158 4.53 -8.44 20.32
N GLY A 159 4.53 -9.68 19.83
CA GLY A 159 4.84 -10.86 20.63
C GLY A 159 3.68 -11.41 21.46
N VAL A 160 2.48 -10.83 21.35
CA VAL A 160 1.27 -11.35 21.99
C VAL A 160 0.51 -12.21 20.98
N ALA A 161 0.31 -13.50 21.30
CA ALA A 161 -0.53 -14.37 20.50
C ALA A 161 -2.01 -14.02 20.72
N VAL A 162 -2.59 -13.22 19.82
CA VAL A 162 -4.00 -12.84 19.89
C VAL A 162 -4.86 -14.02 19.43
N LYS A 163 -5.47 -14.75 20.38
CA LYS A 163 -6.41 -15.83 20.09
C LYS A 163 -7.82 -15.27 19.90
N LEU A 164 -8.32 -15.26 18.66
CA LEU A 164 -9.68 -14.88 18.31
C LEU A 164 -10.58 -16.11 18.13
N ASN A 165 -11.84 -15.97 18.53
CA ASN A 165 -12.87 -16.98 18.22
C ASN A 165 -13.16 -16.99 16.71
N ARG A 166 -13.48 -18.17 16.17
CA ARG A 166 -13.79 -18.38 14.74
C ARG A 166 -14.91 -17.46 14.24
N THR A 167 -15.92 -17.21 15.07
CA THR A 167 -17.02 -16.28 14.74
C THR A 167 -16.52 -14.85 14.53
N VAL A 168 -15.60 -14.38 15.38
CA VAL A 168 -15.03 -13.02 15.28
C VAL A 168 -14.17 -12.91 14.03
N VAL A 169 -13.38 -13.95 13.71
CA VAL A 169 -12.58 -14.00 12.49
C VAL A 169 -13.46 -13.95 11.24
N SER A 170 -14.51 -14.78 11.19
CA SER A 170 -15.46 -14.79 10.06
C SER A 170 -16.19 -13.46 9.91
N LEU A 171 -16.62 -12.85 11.02
CA LEU A 171 -17.26 -11.53 11.00
C LEU A 171 -16.29 -10.45 10.51
N GLY A 172 -15.03 -10.48 10.96
CA GLY A 172 -14.02 -9.53 10.51
C GLY A 172 -13.73 -9.66 9.01
N TRP A 173 -13.68 -10.88 8.46
CA TRP A 173 -13.58 -11.10 7.02
C TRP A 173 -14.79 -10.59 6.26
N LEU A 174 -16.00 -10.86 6.74
CA LEU A 174 -17.24 -10.38 6.13
C LEU A 174 -17.28 -8.84 6.10
N ILE A 175 -16.93 -8.19 7.22
CA ILE A 175 -16.87 -6.74 7.31
C ILE A 175 -15.79 -6.18 6.38
N SER A 176 -14.59 -6.75 6.39
CA SER A 176 -13.48 -6.31 5.52
C SER A 176 -13.84 -6.38 4.04
N LEU A 177 -14.39 -7.52 3.60
CA LEU A 177 -14.85 -7.69 2.22
C LEU A 177 -16.01 -6.75 1.90
N ALA A 178 -16.97 -6.57 2.80
CA ALA A 178 -18.07 -5.64 2.61
C ALA A 178 -17.57 -4.20 2.45
N LEU A 179 -16.58 -3.75 3.24
CA LEU A 179 -15.98 -2.43 3.10
C LEU A 179 -15.28 -2.28 1.74
N LEU A 180 -14.46 -3.26 1.34
CA LEU A 180 -13.73 -3.21 0.06
C LEU A 180 -14.68 -3.22 -1.14
N PHE A 181 -15.66 -4.12 -1.15
CA PHE A 181 -16.65 -4.18 -2.23
C PHE A 181 -17.55 -2.95 -2.27
N THR A 182 -17.92 -2.38 -1.12
CA THR A 182 -18.67 -1.11 -1.08
C THR A 182 -17.85 0.02 -1.69
N CYS A 183 -16.56 0.11 -1.41
CA CYS A 183 -15.70 1.12 -2.01
C CYS A 183 -15.63 1.01 -3.54
N ILE A 184 -15.67 -0.21 -4.09
CA ILE A 184 -15.62 -0.45 -5.54
C ILE A 184 -16.99 -0.18 -6.20
N PHE A 185 -18.08 -0.70 -5.62
CA PHE A 185 -19.38 -0.76 -6.29
C PHE A 185 -20.38 0.32 -5.86
N SER A 186 -20.10 1.10 -4.81
CA SER A 186 -21.05 2.09 -4.27
C SER A 186 -21.53 3.13 -5.28
N LEU A 187 -20.71 3.45 -6.29
CA LEU A 187 -21.02 4.43 -7.33
C LEU A 187 -21.57 3.80 -8.62
N TYR A 188 -21.53 2.47 -8.76
CA TYR A 188 -21.85 1.78 -10.01
C TYR A 188 -23.29 2.06 -10.49
N GLY A 189 -24.27 1.98 -9.58
CA GLY A 189 -25.68 2.20 -9.92
C GLY A 189 -26.00 3.64 -10.35
N TYR A 190 -25.23 4.62 -9.90
CA TYR A 190 -25.43 6.02 -10.31
C TYR A 190 -24.89 6.26 -11.73
N HIS A 191 -23.73 5.70 -12.04
CA HIS A 191 -23.13 5.77 -13.37
C HIS A 191 -23.97 5.03 -14.41
N ASN A 192 -24.43 3.81 -14.12
CA ASN A 192 -25.21 3.03 -15.08
C ASN A 192 -26.57 3.66 -15.43
N ASN A 193 -27.16 4.40 -14.49
CA ASN A 193 -28.48 5.00 -14.68
C ASN A 193 -28.43 6.47 -15.13
N ASN A 194 -27.24 7.02 -15.43
CA ASN A 194 -27.02 8.44 -15.74
C ASN A 194 -27.68 9.39 -14.72
N LYS A 195 -27.76 8.98 -13.45
CA LYS A 195 -28.40 9.77 -12.40
C LYS A 195 -27.36 10.69 -11.78
N ALA A 196 -27.66 11.99 -11.73
CA ALA A 196 -26.86 12.95 -10.98
C ALA A 196 -26.81 12.53 -9.51
N LEU A 197 -25.60 12.30 -8.99
CA LEU A 197 -25.40 11.98 -7.59
C LEU A 197 -25.55 13.28 -6.77
N PRO A 198 -26.44 13.32 -5.77
CA PRO A 198 -26.52 14.48 -4.89
C PRO A 198 -25.16 14.73 -4.23
N ILE A 199 -24.73 16.00 -4.17
CA ILE A 199 -23.41 16.39 -3.64
C ILE A 199 -23.14 15.84 -2.23
N VAL A 200 -24.19 15.75 -1.41
CA VAL A 200 -24.11 15.19 -0.05
C VAL A 200 -23.76 13.70 -0.08
N ASN A 201 -24.38 12.93 -0.98
CA ASN A 201 -24.11 11.50 -1.13
C ASN A 201 -22.70 11.27 -1.66
N GLU A 202 -22.25 12.11 -2.61
CA GLU A 202 -20.89 12.08 -3.13
C GLU A 202 -19.86 12.38 -2.04
N ALA A 203 -20.11 13.43 -1.23
CA ALA A 203 -19.24 13.82 -0.14
C ALA A 203 -19.12 12.72 0.93
N PHE A 204 -20.24 12.09 1.31
CA PHE A 204 -20.21 10.92 2.20
C PHE A 204 -19.44 9.76 1.59
N ASN A 205 -19.69 9.46 0.32
CA ASN A 205 -19.01 8.37 -0.37
C ASN A 205 -17.49 8.59 -0.37
N LEU A 206 -17.03 9.76 -0.80
CA LEU A 206 -15.61 10.06 -0.91
C LEU A 206 -14.88 10.07 0.44
N THR A 207 -15.49 10.66 1.46
CA THR A 207 -14.89 10.76 2.79
C THR A 207 -14.82 9.41 3.49
N LEU A 208 -15.89 8.61 3.41
CA LEU A 208 -15.96 7.29 4.04
C LEU A 208 -15.07 6.29 3.32
N THR A 209 -15.04 6.27 1.98
CA THR A 209 -14.20 5.32 1.22
C THR A 209 -12.71 5.51 1.51
N ARG A 210 -12.25 6.76 1.70
CA ARG A 210 -10.86 7.08 2.11
C ARG A 210 -10.46 6.47 3.47
N ILE A 211 -11.43 6.12 4.33
CA ILE A 211 -11.20 5.48 5.64
C ILE A 211 -11.54 3.98 5.59
N ALA A 212 -12.63 3.61 4.94
CA ALA A 212 -13.13 2.24 4.84
C ALA A 212 -12.15 1.32 4.11
N TRP A 213 -11.57 1.79 2.99
CA TRP A 213 -10.60 1.02 2.21
C TRP A 213 -9.36 0.60 3.03
N PRO A 214 -8.61 1.53 3.65
CA PRO A 214 -7.44 1.15 4.44
C PRO A 214 -7.82 0.33 5.68
N LEU A 215 -8.98 0.55 6.32
CA LEU A 215 -9.46 -0.31 7.41
C LEU A 215 -9.71 -1.75 6.97
N GLY A 216 -10.33 -1.93 5.79
CA GLY A 216 -10.51 -3.25 5.18
C GLY A 216 -9.16 -3.95 4.97
N LEU A 217 -8.17 -3.24 4.42
CA LEU A 217 -6.81 -3.76 4.24
C LEU A 217 -6.09 -4.05 5.56
N CYS A 218 -6.25 -3.22 6.59
CA CYS A 218 -5.67 -3.47 7.91
C CYS A 218 -6.17 -4.80 8.49
N TRP A 219 -7.45 -5.15 8.32
CA TRP A 219 -7.95 -6.46 8.73
C TRP A 219 -7.29 -7.60 7.95
N VAL A 220 -7.18 -7.48 6.61
CA VAL A 220 -6.53 -8.51 5.78
C VAL A 220 -5.09 -8.74 6.25
N VAL A 221 -4.33 -7.67 6.47
CA VAL A 221 -2.95 -7.76 6.98
C VAL A 221 -2.92 -8.39 8.37
N PHE A 222 -3.78 -7.95 9.29
CA PHE A 222 -3.86 -8.49 10.65
C PHE A 222 -4.17 -9.99 10.65
N ALA A 223 -5.15 -10.41 9.85
CA ALA A 223 -5.57 -11.80 9.71
C ALA A 223 -4.45 -12.66 9.13
N CYS A 224 -3.75 -12.19 8.09
CA CYS A 224 -2.62 -12.91 7.50
C CYS A 224 -1.47 -13.09 8.50
N MET A 225 -1.11 -12.06 9.26
CA MET A 225 -0.01 -12.14 10.23
C MET A 225 -0.27 -13.07 11.43
N HIS A 226 -1.53 -13.23 11.84
CA HIS A 226 -1.90 -14.06 12.99
C HIS A 226 -2.39 -15.47 12.61
N GLY A 227 -2.20 -15.88 11.35
CA GLY A 227 -2.60 -17.21 10.87
C GLY A 227 -4.09 -17.37 10.58
N TYR A 228 -4.88 -16.29 10.63
CA TYR A 228 -6.30 -16.27 10.26
C TYR A 228 -6.55 -15.99 8.77
N GLY A 229 -5.49 -15.99 7.96
CA GLY A 229 -5.52 -15.61 6.55
C GLY A 229 -5.87 -16.72 5.56
N GLY A 230 -5.65 -17.99 5.91
CA GLY A 230 -5.94 -19.14 5.02
C GLY A 230 -5.42 -18.94 3.59
N LEU A 231 -6.33 -19.04 2.61
CA LEU A 231 -6.03 -18.85 1.18
C LEU A 231 -5.48 -17.45 0.86
N ALA A 232 -5.99 -16.41 1.52
CA ALA A 232 -5.53 -15.04 1.28
C ALA A 232 -4.05 -14.88 1.66
N ASN A 233 -3.62 -15.49 2.77
CA ASN A 233 -2.22 -15.47 3.16
C ASN A 233 -1.34 -16.22 2.17
N SER A 234 -1.75 -17.41 1.71
CA SER A 234 -1.02 -18.19 0.71
C SER A 234 -0.86 -17.42 -0.60
N PHE A 235 -1.92 -16.78 -1.08
CA PHE A 235 -1.89 -15.99 -2.30
C PHE A 235 -1.02 -14.73 -2.18
N LEU A 236 -1.19 -13.94 -1.12
CA LEU A 236 -0.49 -12.66 -0.94
C LEU A 236 0.99 -12.82 -0.54
N SER A 237 1.35 -13.95 0.09
CA SER A 237 2.76 -14.26 0.43
C SER A 237 3.51 -14.98 -0.69
N SER A 238 2.86 -15.27 -1.82
CA SER A 238 3.48 -15.96 -2.94
C SER A 238 4.71 -15.20 -3.48
N PRO A 239 5.84 -15.90 -3.75
CA PRO A 239 7.04 -15.27 -4.29
C PRO A 239 6.84 -14.65 -5.68
N LEU A 240 5.75 -15.01 -6.38
CA LEU A 240 5.36 -14.42 -7.66
C LEU A 240 5.22 -12.89 -7.59
N TRP A 241 4.82 -12.36 -6.43
CA TRP A 241 4.64 -10.92 -6.22
C TRP A 241 5.95 -10.15 -6.03
N GLN A 242 7.06 -10.81 -5.71
CA GLN A 242 8.33 -10.14 -5.44
C GLN A 242 8.85 -9.30 -6.62
N PRO A 243 8.93 -9.81 -7.87
CA PRO A 243 9.36 -8.99 -9.01
C PRO A 243 8.40 -7.83 -9.27
N LEU A 244 7.08 -8.06 -9.24
CA LEU A 244 6.08 -7.00 -9.44
C LEU A 244 6.17 -5.92 -8.36
N SER A 245 6.42 -6.31 -7.11
CA SER A 245 6.60 -5.38 -5.99
C SER A 245 7.82 -4.48 -6.20
N LYS A 246 8.92 -5.01 -6.73
CA LYS A 246 10.12 -4.22 -7.06
C LYS A 246 9.88 -3.24 -8.21
N LEU A 247 9.10 -3.63 -9.22
CA LEU A 247 8.80 -2.78 -10.37
C LEU A 247 7.67 -1.77 -10.12
N SER A 248 6.92 -1.93 -9.03
CA SER A 248 5.69 -1.16 -8.77
C SER A 248 5.87 0.35 -8.84
N TYR A 249 6.99 0.88 -8.33
CA TYR A 249 7.26 2.31 -8.36
C TYR A 249 7.53 2.81 -9.77
N SER A 250 8.46 2.16 -10.49
CA SER A 250 8.74 2.47 -11.89
C SER A 250 7.48 2.33 -12.77
N ALA A 251 6.67 1.29 -12.57
CA ALA A 251 5.40 1.10 -13.28
C ALA A 251 4.41 2.24 -12.98
N TYR A 252 4.30 2.66 -11.72
CA TYR A 252 3.47 3.79 -11.33
C TYR A 252 3.91 5.11 -11.97
N ILE A 253 5.20 5.34 -12.20
CA ILE A 253 5.65 6.59 -12.84
C ILE A 253 5.40 6.59 -14.36
N PHE A 254 5.45 5.43 -15.00
CA PHE A 254 5.39 5.33 -16.46
C PHE A 254 4.04 4.86 -17.02
N HIS A 255 3.06 4.45 -16.21
CA HIS A 255 1.75 4.01 -16.71
C HIS A 255 1.05 5.08 -17.56
N MET A 256 0.94 6.33 -17.08
CA MET A 256 0.30 7.42 -17.84
C MET A 256 1.04 7.76 -19.13
N PHE A 257 2.35 7.50 -19.21
CA PHE A 257 3.13 7.70 -20.44
C PHE A 257 2.68 6.72 -21.51
N ILE A 258 2.58 5.43 -21.16
CA ILE A 258 2.12 4.37 -22.05
C ILE A 258 0.65 4.61 -22.45
N GLU A 259 -0.21 4.95 -21.51
CA GLU A 259 -1.62 5.25 -21.78
C GLU A 259 -1.78 6.47 -22.71
N SER A 260 -0.99 7.53 -22.50
CA SER A 260 -0.97 8.71 -23.38
C SER A 260 -0.46 8.38 -24.77
N LEU A 261 0.58 7.56 -24.88
CA LEU A 261 1.14 7.12 -26.15
C LEU A 261 0.11 6.31 -26.94
N ASN A 262 -0.46 5.27 -26.33
CA ASN A 262 -1.44 4.39 -26.96
C ASN A 262 -2.74 5.14 -27.32
N GLY A 263 -3.17 6.09 -26.48
CA GLY A 263 -4.26 7.01 -26.78
C GLY A 263 -3.95 7.90 -27.98
N GLY A 264 -2.80 8.57 -27.97
CA GLY A 264 -2.41 9.55 -28.99
C GLY A 264 -2.18 8.98 -30.38
N ILE A 265 -1.69 7.72 -30.49
CA ILE A 265 -1.48 7.05 -31.79
C ILE A 265 -2.76 6.46 -32.39
N THR A 266 -3.88 6.49 -31.67
CA THR A 266 -5.15 5.94 -32.15
C THR A 266 -5.66 6.73 -33.36
N ARG A 267 -5.80 6.05 -34.52
CA ARG A 267 -6.18 6.67 -35.80
C ARG A 267 -7.64 6.47 -36.21
N THR A 268 -8.31 5.50 -35.59
CA THR A 268 -9.67 5.10 -35.95
C THR A 268 -10.57 5.18 -34.72
N ASN A 269 -11.85 5.45 -34.93
CA ASN A 269 -12.83 5.42 -33.85
C ASN A 269 -12.89 4.03 -33.22
N THR A 270 -12.73 3.97 -31.90
CA THR A 270 -12.88 2.76 -31.11
C THR A 270 -14.32 2.65 -30.62
N PHE A 271 -14.93 1.47 -30.73
CA PHE A 271 -16.22 1.19 -30.12
C PHE A 271 -16.05 0.76 -28.67
N PHE A 272 -16.91 1.25 -27.79
CA PHE A 272 -16.92 0.78 -26.41
C PHE A 272 -17.42 -0.67 -26.36
N SER A 273 -16.60 -1.53 -25.76
CA SER A 273 -16.94 -2.90 -25.45
C SER A 273 -16.07 -3.33 -24.28
N ASP A 274 -16.65 -4.05 -23.32
CA ASP A 274 -15.91 -4.55 -22.15
C ASP A 274 -14.67 -5.35 -22.57
N TYR A 275 -14.78 -6.11 -23.66
CA TYR A 275 -13.66 -6.86 -24.22
C TYR A 275 -12.55 -5.95 -24.78
N GLN A 276 -12.91 -4.88 -25.50
CA GLN A 276 -11.94 -3.92 -26.04
C GLN A 276 -11.23 -3.15 -24.92
N VAL A 277 -11.97 -2.78 -23.87
CA VAL A 277 -11.39 -2.16 -22.67
C VAL A 277 -10.42 -3.12 -21.97
N MET A 278 -10.78 -4.40 -21.85
CA MET A 278 -9.91 -5.42 -21.26
C MET A 278 -8.63 -5.63 -22.09
N LEU A 279 -8.74 -5.70 -23.42
CA LEU A 279 -7.58 -5.81 -24.31
C LEU A 279 -6.64 -4.62 -24.17
N ARG A 280 -7.20 -3.40 -24.14
CA ARG A 280 -6.41 -2.18 -23.92
C ARG A 280 -5.71 -2.20 -22.58
N PHE A 281 -6.40 -2.59 -21.51
CA PHE A 281 -5.81 -2.72 -20.18
C PHE A 281 -4.62 -3.66 -20.17
N TRP A 282 -4.73 -4.86 -20.74
CA TRP A 282 -3.62 -5.82 -20.77
C TRP A 282 -2.45 -5.34 -21.64
N GLY A 283 -2.73 -4.61 -22.73
CA GLY A 283 -1.72 -3.97 -23.55
C GLY A 283 -0.95 -2.88 -22.79
N ASP A 284 -1.67 -1.93 -22.19
CA ASP A 284 -1.10 -0.84 -21.39
C ASP A 284 -0.31 -1.39 -20.19
N PHE A 285 -0.87 -2.38 -19.49
CA PHE A 285 -0.24 -3.04 -18.35
C PHE A 285 1.06 -3.77 -18.74
N GLY A 286 1.02 -4.57 -19.81
CA GLY A 286 2.19 -5.33 -20.28
C GLY A 286 3.33 -4.43 -20.73
N LEU A 287 3.03 -3.39 -21.51
CA LEU A 287 4.01 -2.40 -21.96
C LEU A 287 4.57 -1.57 -20.80
N THR A 288 3.73 -1.20 -19.83
CA THR A 288 4.15 -0.49 -18.63
C THR A 288 5.11 -1.34 -17.79
N LEU A 289 4.81 -2.63 -17.59
CA LEU A 289 5.71 -3.53 -16.85
C LEU A 289 7.05 -3.72 -17.57
N LEU A 290 7.04 -3.83 -18.89
CA LEU A 290 8.25 -3.96 -19.70
C LEU A 290 9.12 -2.69 -19.58
N LEU A 291 8.52 -1.51 -19.72
CA LEU A 291 9.24 -0.25 -19.54
C LEU A 291 9.75 -0.08 -18.10
N ALA A 292 8.91 -0.41 -17.11
CA ALA A 292 9.29 -0.36 -15.69
C ALA A 292 10.48 -1.26 -15.37
N PHE A 293 10.58 -2.43 -16.00
CA PHE A 293 11.72 -3.33 -15.87
C PHE A 293 13.02 -2.67 -16.34
N PHE A 294 13.03 -2.04 -17.51
CA PHE A 294 14.21 -1.34 -18.02
C PHE A 294 14.59 -0.15 -17.14
N VAL A 295 13.62 0.67 -16.75
CA VAL A 295 13.86 1.82 -15.86
C VAL A 295 14.41 1.35 -14.50
N TYR A 296 13.88 0.26 -13.97
CA TYR A 296 14.35 -0.30 -12.70
C TYR A 296 15.83 -0.70 -12.79
N ILE A 297 16.23 -1.40 -13.84
CA ILE A 297 17.62 -1.86 -14.00
C ILE A 297 18.57 -0.69 -14.28
N LEU A 298 18.15 0.27 -15.11
CA LEU A 298 19.02 1.36 -15.56
C LEU A 298 19.13 2.50 -14.55
N ILE A 299 18.12 2.68 -13.69
CA ILE A 299 18.01 3.84 -12.80
C ILE A 299 17.76 3.40 -11.37
N GLU A 300 16.62 2.76 -11.07
CA GLU A 300 16.23 2.53 -9.68
C GLU A 300 17.24 1.65 -8.91
N ALA A 301 17.72 0.56 -9.53
CA ALA A 301 18.71 -0.34 -8.95
C ALA A 301 20.11 0.29 -8.76
N PRO A 302 20.73 0.93 -9.76
CA PRO A 302 22.05 1.54 -9.58
C PRO A 302 22.02 2.71 -8.59
N PHE A 303 20.99 3.55 -8.62
CA PHE A 303 20.85 4.64 -7.65
C PHE A 303 20.59 4.11 -6.23
N GLY A 304 19.82 3.03 -6.08
CA GLY A 304 19.66 2.35 -4.79
C GLY A 304 20.97 1.75 -4.26
N ASN A 305 21.80 1.20 -5.13
CA ASN A 305 23.13 0.71 -4.74
C ASN A 305 24.08 1.85 -4.37
N LEU A 306 24.06 2.96 -5.12
CA LEU A 306 24.85 4.14 -4.83
C LEU A 306 24.45 4.77 -3.49
N GLU A 307 23.15 4.88 -3.23
CA GLU A 307 22.61 5.30 -1.94
C GLU A 307 23.14 4.40 -0.81
N ASN A 308 23.06 3.09 -0.99
CA ASN A 308 23.57 2.14 -0.01
C ASN A 308 25.06 2.34 0.23
N LEU A 309 25.90 2.58 -0.78
CA LEU A 309 27.32 2.88 -0.62
C LEU A 309 27.57 4.19 0.15
N LEU A 310 26.87 5.26 -0.22
CA LEU A 310 26.99 6.58 0.41
C LEU A 310 26.57 6.56 1.88
N LEU A 311 25.48 5.84 2.21
CA LEU A 311 24.93 5.78 3.56
C LEU A 311 25.52 4.63 4.41
N SER A 312 26.02 3.56 3.80
CA SER A 312 26.70 2.43 4.47
C SER A 312 28.02 2.85 5.09
N THR A 313 28.70 3.85 4.52
CA THR A 313 29.97 4.37 5.07
C THR A 313 29.79 4.89 6.50
N HIS A 314 28.57 5.21 6.92
CA HIS A 314 28.23 5.62 8.30
C HIS A 314 27.69 4.50 9.21
N ARG A 315 27.44 3.28 8.71
CA ARG A 315 26.90 2.15 9.47
C ARG A 315 27.99 1.13 9.77
N THR A 316 28.90 1.47 10.68
CA THR A 316 29.76 0.46 11.32
C THR A 316 28.87 -0.56 12.03
N LYS A 317 29.02 -1.83 11.66
CA LYS A 317 28.27 -3.03 12.11
C LYS A 317 27.72 -2.94 13.54
N LYS A 318 26.40 -2.78 13.69
CA LYS A 318 25.69 -3.27 14.86
C LYS A 318 25.01 -4.59 14.48
N LYS A 319 25.47 -5.67 15.10
CA LYS A 319 24.95 -7.04 14.90
C LYS A 319 23.47 -7.05 15.28
N GLN A 320 22.58 -7.18 14.31
CA GLN A 320 21.15 -7.37 14.55
C GLN A 320 20.93 -8.81 15.05
N PRO A 321 20.19 -9.04 16.14
CA PRO A 321 19.85 -10.40 16.56
C PRO A 321 18.89 -11.05 15.55
N ASP A 322 19.14 -12.33 15.32
CA ASP A 322 18.64 -13.19 14.27
C ASP A 322 17.11 -13.30 14.26
N LEU A 323 16.47 -12.84 13.18
CA LEU A 323 15.02 -12.95 12.95
C LEU A 323 14.61 -14.39 12.60
N ASP A 324 15.57 -15.25 12.22
CA ASP A 324 15.33 -16.64 11.84
C ASP A 324 14.99 -17.55 13.03
N ALA A 325 15.24 -17.09 14.26
CA ALA A 325 14.86 -17.81 15.47
C ALA A 325 13.33 -17.79 15.73
N GLN A 326 12.59 -16.82 15.20
CA GLN A 326 11.15 -16.68 15.48
C GLN A 326 10.25 -17.48 14.52
N GLN A 327 10.72 -17.82 13.32
CA GLN A 327 9.93 -18.62 12.37
C GLN A 327 9.84 -20.09 12.81
N LYS A 328 10.87 -20.60 13.51
CA LYS A 328 10.87 -21.96 14.06
C LYS A 328 9.90 -22.16 15.22
N THR A 329 9.64 -21.13 16.03
CA THR A 329 8.72 -21.24 17.18
C THR A 329 7.26 -21.30 16.75
N VAL A 330 6.90 -20.73 15.60
CA VAL A 330 5.54 -20.79 15.05
C VAL A 330 5.25 -22.14 14.40
N GLY A 331 6.22 -22.72 13.67
CA GLY A 331 6.07 -24.06 13.06
C GLY A 331 5.99 -25.22 14.06
N ALA A 332 6.50 -25.05 15.28
CA ALA A 332 6.42 -26.09 16.31
C ALA A 332 5.02 -26.26 16.94
N ILE A 333 4.10 -25.29 16.72
CA ILE A 333 2.72 -25.36 17.22
C ILE A 333 1.81 -26.17 16.26
N GLU A 334 2.26 -26.44 15.02
CA GLU A 334 1.47 -27.08 13.96
C GLU A 334 1.60 -28.61 13.85
N ALA A 335 2.30 -29.30 14.77
CA ALA A 335 2.27 -30.77 14.79
C ALA A 335 1.01 -31.26 15.53
N PRO A 336 0.07 -31.96 14.87
CA PRO A 336 -1.04 -32.61 15.56
C PRO A 336 -0.49 -33.82 16.33
N ALA A 337 -0.75 -33.86 17.64
CA ALA A 337 -0.60 -35.09 18.41
C ALA A 337 -1.59 -36.13 17.86
N THR A 338 -1.07 -37.14 17.16
CA THR A 338 -1.84 -38.34 16.82
C THR A 338 -2.13 -39.10 18.10
N ASP A 339 -3.37 -39.02 18.54
CA ASP A 339 -3.96 -39.79 19.62
C ASP A 339 -3.99 -41.27 19.21
N SER A 340 -3.13 -42.09 19.84
CA SER A 340 -3.26 -43.55 19.82
C SER A 340 -3.42 -44.01 21.25
N THR A 341 -4.68 -44.24 21.62
CA THR A 341 -5.08 -44.83 22.89
C THR A 341 -4.59 -46.29 22.95
N PRO A 342 -3.91 -46.73 24.02
CA PRO A 342 -3.69 -48.16 24.26
C PRO A 342 -4.91 -48.78 24.95
N ALA A 343 -5.31 -49.97 24.49
CA ALA A 343 -6.33 -50.82 25.10
C ALA A 343 -5.90 -51.30 26.52
N PRO A 344 -6.85 -51.61 27.43
CA PRO A 344 -6.54 -51.90 28.83
C PRO A 344 -5.92 -53.29 29.03
N ALA A 345 -4.88 -53.35 29.87
CA ALA A 345 -4.13 -54.55 30.20
C ALA A 345 -4.93 -55.50 31.12
N LEU A 346 -4.99 -56.78 30.72
CA LEU A 346 -5.49 -57.89 31.52
C LEU A 346 -4.43 -58.30 32.57
N VAL A 347 -4.87 -58.52 33.81
CA VAL A 347 -4.08 -58.98 34.95
C VAL A 347 -3.60 -60.42 34.75
N THR A 348 -2.31 -60.70 34.96
CA THR A 348 -1.84 -62.07 35.25
C THR A 348 -0.59 -62.10 36.15
N ILE A 349 -0.85 -62.43 37.41
CA ILE A 349 -0.09 -63.20 38.42
C ILE A 349 1.43 -63.46 38.20
N SER A 350 2.24 -63.07 39.21
CA SER A 350 3.67 -63.38 39.40
C SER A 350 3.97 -64.88 39.62
N PRO A 351 5.24 -65.31 39.48
CA PRO A 351 5.98 -65.69 40.70
C PRO A 351 7.48 -65.32 40.75
N LEU A 352 7.88 -64.82 41.93
CA LEU A 352 9.09 -64.99 42.76
C LEU A 352 10.54 -64.96 42.17
N PRO A 353 11.55 -64.59 42.99
CA PRO A 353 12.72 -63.83 42.57
C PRO A 353 14.02 -64.64 42.55
N GLU A 354 14.99 -64.20 41.75
CA GLU A 354 16.37 -64.68 41.84
C GLU A 354 17.26 -63.63 42.52
N VAL A 355 17.99 -64.11 43.51
CA VAL A 355 18.84 -63.39 44.45
C VAL A 355 20.17 -63.05 43.81
N ARG A 356 20.63 -61.79 43.90
CA ARG A 356 22.07 -61.50 43.87
C ARG A 356 22.47 -60.38 44.83
N THR A 357 23.31 -60.83 45.77
CA THR A 357 24.11 -60.18 46.79
C THR A 357 24.70 -58.80 46.43
N LYS A 358 24.51 -57.84 47.33
CA LYS A 358 25.34 -56.62 47.45
C LYS A 358 26.40 -56.86 48.53
N GLU A 359 27.66 -56.87 48.15
CA GLU A 359 28.78 -56.61 49.07
C GLU A 359 29.05 -55.10 49.15
N LYS A 360 29.38 -54.66 50.36
CA LYS A 360 29.90 -53.36 50.80
C LYS A 360 30.79 -53.70 52.03
N PRO A 361 31.60 -52.81 52.61
CA PRO A 361 32.44 -51.71 52.11
C PRO A 361 33.94 -51.96 52.48
N THR A 362 34.85 -51.03 52.17
CA THR A 362 35.91 -50.66 53.13
C THR A 362 36.53 -49.30 52.80
N ASN A 363 36.82 -48.56 53.87
CA ASN A 363 37.48 -47.26 53.95
C ASN A 363 38.98 -47.36 53.56
N ASN A 364 39.50 -46.32 52.91
CA ASN A 364 40.55 -45.44 53.43
C ASN A 364 40.70 -44.21 52.55
#